data_AF-A0ABD0RCD1-F1
#
_entry.id   AF-A0ABD0RCD1-F1
#
_cell.length_a   1.000
_cell.length_b   1.000
_cell.length_c   1.000
_cell.angle_alpha   90.00
_cell.angle_beta   90.00
_cell.angle_gamma   90.00
#
_symmetry.space_group_name_H-M   'P 1'
#
loop_
_entity.id
_entity.type
_entity.pdbx_description
1 polymer ?
#
loop_
_entity_poly.entity_id
_entity_poly.type
_entity_poly.pdbx_seq_one_letter_code
_entity_poly.pdbx_strand_id
1 'polypeptide(L)'
;SKEAAFTYAITAAGVAHAVTAACSQGNLSHCGCDREKQGYHDQEEGWKWGGCSADVKYGVEFSRRFVDAREIKKNARRLMNLHNNEAGRK
;
A
#
# COMPACT_ATOMS: atom_id res chain seq x y z
N SER A 1 10.31 -19.22 10.06
CA SER A 1 11.69 -18.79 10.31
C SER A 1 11.77 -17.27 10.14
N LYS A 2 12.89 -16.63 10.49
CA LYS A 2 13.04 -15.18 10.36
C LYS A 2 13.02 -14.73 8.89
N GLU A 3 13.58 -15.57 8.01
CA GLU A 3 13.67 -15.36 6.57
C GLU A 3 12.28 -15.42 5.93
N ALA A 4 11.43 -16.35 6.38
CA ALA A 4 10.03 -16.40 5.96
C ALA A 4 9.30 -15.11 6.37
N ALA A 5 9.49 -14.63 7.60
CA ALA A 5 8.87 -13.38 8.06
C ALA A 5 9.25 -12.20 7.17
N PHE A 6 10.54 -12.06 6.84
CA PHE A 6 11.02 -11.04 5.90
C PHE A 6 10.37 -11.20 4.52
N THR A 7 10.28 -12.43 3.99
CA THR A 7 9.68 -12.70 2.68
C THR A 7 8.21 -12.28 2.62
N TYR A 8 7.43 -12.55 3.66
CA TYR A 8 6.04 -12.11 3.76
C TYR A 8 5.94 -10.57 3.78
N ALA A 9 6.77 -9.92 4.61
CA ALA A 9 6.80 -8.46 4.72
C ALA A 9 7.17 -7.79 3.39
N ILE A 10 8.31 -8.16 2.79
CA ILE A 10 8.78 -7.51 1.55
C ILE A 10 7.84 -7.76 0.37
N THR A 11 7.19 -8.94 0.31
CA THR A 11 6.20 -9.23 -0.73
C THR A 11 4.95 -8.35 -0.56
N ALA A 12 4.42 -8.22 0.65
CA ALA A 12 3.26 -7.37 0.93
C ALA A 12 3.57 -5.87 0.67
N ALA A 13 4.76 -5.43 1.06
CA ALA A 13 5.28 -4.09 0.76
C ALA A 13 5.38 -3.84 -0.75
N GLY A 14 5.99 -4.78 -1.48
CA GLY A 14 6.20 -4.69 -2.92
C GLY A 14 4.90 -4.60 -3.70
N VAL A 15 3.88 -5.38 -3.32
CA VAL A 15 2.54 -5.29 -3.92
C VAL A 15 1.92 -3.91 -3.66
N ALA A 16 1.98 -3.42 -2.42
CA ALA A 16 1.41 -2.11 -2.08
C ALA A 16 2.09 -0.99 -2.89
N HIS A 17 3.42 -0.99 -2.93
CA HIS A 17 4.21 -0.02 -3.68
C HIS A 17 3.93 -0.07 -5.19
N ALA A 18 3.99 -1.25 -5.80
CA ALA A 18 3.81 -1.41 -7.24
C ALA A 18 2.41 -0.98 -7.70
N VAL A 19 1.37 -1.32 -6.91
CA VAL A 19 -0.01 -0.93 -7.22
C VAL A 19 -0.20 0.58 -7.07
N THR A 20 0.26 1.17 -5.96
CA THR A 20 0.20 2.63 -5.78
C THR A 20 0.92 3.37 -6.91
N ALA A 21 2.12 2.91 -7.30
CA ALA A 21 2.88 3.53 -8.39
C ALA A 21 2.13 3.43 -9.73
N ALA A 22 1.57 2.25 -10.05
CA ALA A 22 0.79 2.07 -11.28
C ALA A 22 -0.49 2.93 -11.30
N CYS A 23 -1.16 3.10 -10.16
CA CYS A 23 -2.31 4.00 -10.01
C CYS A 23 -1.92 5.46 -10.28
N SER A 24 -0.83 5.93 -9.70
CA SER A 24 -0.35 7.31 -9.88
C SER A 24 0.16 7.59 -11.30
N GLN A 25 0.63 6.57 -12.00
CA GLN A 25 1.02 6.68 -13.41
C GLN A 25 -0.19 6.63 -14.38
N GLY A 26 -1.38 6.30 -13.89
CA GLY A 26 -2.56 6.10 -14.73
C GLY A 26 -2.55 4.80 -15.54
N ASN A 27 -1.70 3.83 -15.16
CA ASN A 27 -1.62 2.51 -15.84
C ASN A 27 -2.80 1.59 -15.50
N LEU A 28 -3.58 1.94 -14.47
CA LEU A 28 -4.73 1.17 -13.99
C LEU A 28 -5.98 2.04 -14.02
N SER A 29 -7.09 1.50 -14.54
CA SER A 29 -8.34 2.24 -14.72
C SER A 29 -9.18 2.37 -13.44
N HIS A 30 -8.98 1.50 -12.45
CA HIS A 30 -9.81 1.42 -11.24
C HIS A 30 -9.27 2.21 -10.04
N CYS A 31 -8.16 2.94 -10.22
CA CYS A 31 -7.53 3.75 -9.20
C CYS A 31 -6.84 4.97 -9.85
N GLY A 32 -6.30 5.87 -9.03
CA GLY A 32 -5.63 7.07 -9.51
C GLY A 32 -4.82 7.77 -8.42
N CYS A 33 -4.68 9.08 -8.56
CA CYS A 33 -4.01 9.93 -7.58
C CYS A 33 -4.82 10.10 -6.31
N ASP A 34 -4.13 10.29 -5.18
CA ASP A 34 -4.74 10.83 -3.98
C ASP A 34 -5.17 12.29 -4.22
N ARG A 35 -6.39 12.60 -3.79
CA ARG A 35 -7.05 13.90 -4.00
C ARG A 35 -7.22 14.70 -2.72
N GLU A 36 -6.84 14.17 -1.55
CA GLU A 36 -7.10 14.81 -0.25
C GLU A 36 -6.56 16.24 -0.15
N LYS A 37 -5.36 16.47 -0.71
CA LYS A 37 -4.69 17.78 -0.71
C LYS A 37 -4.65 18.43 -2.08
N GLN A 38 -5.32 17.89 -3.09
CA GLN A 38 -5.19 18.39 -4.46
C GLN A 38 -5.67 19.84 -4.56
N GLY A 39 -4.78 20.74 -4.97
CA GLY A 39 -5.08 22.17 -5.08
C GLY A 39 -5.09 22.94 -3.76
N TYR A 40 -4.74 22.31 -2.63
CA TYR A 40 -4.53 23.04 -1.38
C TYR A 40 -3.35 24.00 -1.54
N HIS A 41 -3.55 25.24 -1.12
CA HIS A 41 -2.55 26.31 -1.17
C HIS A 41 -2.26 26.76 0.26
N ASP A 42 -1.03 26.57 0.69
CA ASP A 42 -0.56 27.10 1.96
C ASP A 42 -0.21 28.59 1.75
N GLN A 43 -1.03 29.47 2.31
CA GLN A 43 -0.85 30.92 2.17
C GLN A 43 0.29 31.46 3.04
N GLU A 44 0.64 30.77 4.13
CA GLU A 44 1.70 31.20 5.04
C GLU A 44 3.08 30.80 4.50
N GLU A 45 3.19 29.60 3.94
CA GLU A 45 4.44 29.08 3.39
C GLU A 45 4.64 29.33 1.88
N GLY A 46 3.61 29.79 1.17
CA GLY A 46 3.70 30.24 -0.23
C GLY A 46 3.81 29.12 -1.27
N TRP A 47 3.40 27.89 -0.93
CA TRP A 47 3.41 26.75 -1.84
C TRP A 47 2.02 26.13 -2.01
N LYS A 48 1.81 25.42 -3.12
CA LYS A 48 0.57 24.70 -3.41
C LYS A 48 0.83 23.23 -3.71
N TRP A 49 -0.05 22.37 -3.24
CA TRP A 49 -0.12 21.00 -3.70
C TRP A 49 -0.53 20.96 -5.17
N GLY A 50 0.14 20.09 -5.93
CA GLY A 50 -0.14 19.87 -7.33
C GLY A 50 0.39 18.53 -7.80
N GLY A 51 0.17 18.22 -9.08
CA GLY A 51 0.54 16.94 -9.65
C GLY A 51 -0.37 15.80 -9.21
N CYS A 52 0.21 14.60 -9.12
CA CYS A 52 -0.48 13.37 -8.76
C CYS A 52 0.15 12.77 -7.50
N SER A 53 -0.48 13.01 -6.35
CA SER A 53 -0.07 12.39 -5.10
C SER A 53 -0.34 10.88 -5.15
N ALA A 54 0.56 10.11 -4.54
CA ALA A 54 0.43 8.66 -4.46
C ALA A 54 -0.69 8.25 -3.50
N ASP A 55 -1.69 7.50 -3.99
CA ASP A 55 -2.70 6.89 -3.12
C ASP A 55 -2.13 5.61 -2.47
N VAL A 56 -1.31 5.82 -1.43
CA VAL A 56 -0.69 4.74 -0.65
C VAL A 56 -1.76 3.92 0.07
N LYS A 57 -2.84 4.57 0.51
CA LYS A 57 -3.95 3.89 1.19
C LYS A 57 -4.57 2.83 0.28
N TYR A 58 -4.84 3.17 -0.98
CA TYR A 58 -5.35 2.22 -1.96
C TYR A 58 -4.40 1.04 -2.16
N GLY A 59 -3.10 1.27 -2.34
CA GLY A 59 -2.12 0.19 -2.52
C GLY A 59 -2.01 -0.72 -1.32
N VAL A 60 -2.00 -0.18 -0.10
CA VAL A 60 -2.01 -0.95 1.15
C VAL A 60 -3.28 -1.78 1.30
N GLU A 61 -4.45 -1.20 1.00
CA GLU A 61 -5.72 -1.93 1.02
C GLU A 61 -5.78 -3.04 -0.02
N PHE A 62 -5.30 -2.78 -1.24
CA PHE A 62 -5.21 -3.78 -2.30
C PHE A 62 -4.28 -4.92 -1.88
N SER A 63 -3.07 -4.59 -1.40
CA SER A 63 -2.09 -5.57 -0.93
C SER A 63 -2.67 -6.43 0.20
N ARG A 64 -3.38 -5.82 1.15
CA ARG A 64 -4.12 -6.55 2.20
C ARG A 64 -5.10 -7.55 1.60
N ARG A 65 -5.98 -7.10 0.71
CA ARG A 65 -7.04 -7.96 0.12
C ARG A 65 -6.43 -9.10 -0.71
N PHE A 66 -5.36 -8.82 -1.46
CA PHE A 66 -4.76 -9.78 -2.38
C PHE A 66 -3.78 -10.75 -1.69
N VAL A 67 -2.83 -10.25 -0.92
CA VAL A 67 -1.77 -11.07 -0.31
C VAL A 67 -2.32 -11.89 0.86
N ASP A 68 -3.21 -11.33 1.68
CA ASP A 68 -3.78 -12.05 2.82
C ASP A 68 -4.83 -13.09 2.41
N ALA A 69 -5.37 -13.05 1.19
CA ALA A 69 -6.38 -14.01 0.70
C ALA A 69 -5.90 -15.47 0.73
N ARG A 70 -4.59 -15.70 0.66
CA ARG A 70 -3.99 -17.05 0.73
C ARG A 70 -3.89 -17.58 2.17
N GLU A 71 -4.04 -16.73 3.18
CA GLU A 71 -3.91 -17.08 4.60
C GLU A 71 -5.26 -17.60 5.17
N ILE A 72 -5.68 -18.77 4.70
CA ILE A 72 -7.00 -19.37 4.99
C ILE A 72 -7.00 -20.24 6.25
N LYS A 73 -5.91 -20.98 6.50
CA LYS A 73 -5.84 -21.97 7.58
C LYS A 73 -5.85 -21.29 8.95
N LYS A 74 -6.80 -21.64 9.82
CA LYS A 74 -6.88 -21.10 11.19
C LYS A 74 -5.82 -21.73 12.10
N ASN A 75 -4.59 -21.24 12.07
CA ASN A 75 -3.50 -21.67 12.93
C ASN A 75 -2.60 -20.49 13.36
N ALA A 76 -1.67 -20.74 14.29
CA ALA A 76 -0.73 -19.73 14.76
C ALA A 76 0.15 -19.16 13.64
N ARG A 77 0.51 -19.99 12.64
CA ARG A 77 1.30 -19.57 11.48
C ARG A 77 0.58 -18.52 10.65
N ARG A 78 -0.73 -18.66 10.44
CA ARG A 78 -1.55 -17.64 9.76
C ARG A 78 -1.47 -16.30 10.48
N LEU A 79 -1.61 -16.27 11.80
CA LEU A 79 -1.53 -15.02 12.56
C LEU A 79 -0.16 -14.35 12.41
N MET A 80 0.91 -15.15 12.45
CA MET A 80 2.27 -14.66 12.21
C MET A 80 2.43 -14.14 10.77
N ASN A 81 1.93 -14.85 9.76
CA ASN A 81 2.00 -14.42 8.36
C ASN A 81 1.24 -13.11 8.13
N LEU A 82 0.01 -12.98 8.66
CA LEU A 82 -0.78 -11.74 8.60
C LEU A 82 -0.07 -10.58 9.28
N HIS A 83 0.55 -10.83 10.45
CA HIS A 83 1.35 -9.84 11.13
C HIS A 83 2.56 -9.39 10.30
N ASN A 84 3.29 -10.33 9.70
CA ASN A 84 4.44 -10.01 8.85
C ASN A 84 4.03 -9.24 7.58
N ASN A 85 2.90 -9.62 6.95
CA ASN A 85 2.35 -8.88 5.81
C ASN A 85 2.00 -7.43 6.19
N GLU A 86 1.37 -7.25 7.35
CA GLU A 86 1.02 -5.92 7.87
C GLU A 86 2.28 -5.12 8.21
N ALA A 87 3.30 -5.76 8.78
CA ALA A 87 4.58 -5.12 9.08
C ALA A 87 5.31 -4.63 7.82
N GLY A 88 5.14 -5.29 6.68
CA GLY A 88 5.68 -4.81 5.41
C GLY A 88 4.87 -3.68 4.76
N ARG A 89 3.58 -3.56 5.09
CA ARG A 89 2.69 -2.52 4.53
C ARG A 89 2.75 -1.19 5.26
N LYS A 90 3.39 -1.14 6.43
CA LYS A 90 3.56 0.04 7.29
C LYS A 90 4.99 0.52 7.25
#